data_AF-A0A3P9PCR0-F1
#
_entry.id   AF-A0A3P9PCR0-F1
#
_cell.length_a   1.000
_cell.length_b   1.000
_cell.length_c   1.000
_cell.angle_alpha   90.00
_cell.angle_beta   90.00
_cell.angle_gamma   90.00
#
_symmetry.space_group_name_H-M   'P 1'
#
loop_
_entity.id
_entity.type
_entity.pdbx_description
1 polymer ?
#
loop_
_entity_poly.entity_id
_entity_poly.type
_entity_poly.pdbx_seq_one_letter_code
_entity_poly.pdbx_strand_id
1 'polypeptide(L)'
;SWLSGALKPSSIPQAPGPLWCSDAPHPQLKIPGGRGTVRDHSHAVLIHKDDRLTVTQASPVGGRPSLLRFHYQLTERRSAFWDTALSGDSLFLEVPAGSLAEGSKELTALLEFAEEKLKVNYVFLWFHKNREDRVIIKTFHYMGFEMVKPGNPMVPARPDLAFMAYSLDNSSSDEE
;
A
#
# COMPACT_ATOMS: atom_id res chain seq x y z
N SER A 1 9.08 4.18 14.97
CA SER A 1 8.99 3.03 14.04
C SER A 1 7.76 3.21 13.17
N TRP A 2 7.93 3.42 11.87
CA TRP A 2 6.85 3.78 10.95
C TRP A 2 5.84 2.64 10.68
N LEU A 3 6.22 1.43 11.07
CA LEU A 3 5.41 0.21 11.00
C LEU A 3 4.38 0.08 12.14
N SER A 4 4.29 1.06 13.05
CA SER A 4 3.39 1.02 14.20
C SER A 4 1.93 1.41 13.90
N GLY A 5 1.53 1.49 12.63
CA GLY A 5 0.23 2.01 12.20
C GLY A 5 -0.63 1.02 11.43
N ALA A 6 -0.74 -0.23 11.88
CA ALA A 6 -1.75 -1.15 11.33
C ALA A 6 -3.15 -0.65 11.72
N LEU A 7 -3.93 -0.25 10.71
CA LEU A 7 -5.34 0.07 10.82
C LEU A 7 -6.11 -1.13 11.41
N LYS A 8 -6.77 -0.92 12.55
CA LYS A 8 -7.71 -1.90 13.09
C LYS A 8 -8.89 -2.04 12.10
N PRO A 9 -9.31 -3.26 11.75
CA PRO A 9 -10.56 -3.45 11.02
C PRO A 9 -11.72 -3.03 11.93
N SER A 10 -12.46 -2.00 11.53
CA SER A 10 -13.68 -1.58 12.21
C SER A 10 -14.76 -2.65 12.01
N SER A 11 -15.10 -3.36 13.08
CA SER A 11 -16.28 -4.22 13.13
C SER A 11 -17.54 -3.39 12.87
N ILE A 12 -18.26 -3.72 11.80
CA ILE A 12 -19.57 -3.15 11.49
C ILE A 12 -20.59 -3.80 12.47
N PRO A 13 -21.32 -3.03 13.29
CA PRO A 13 -22.45 -3.59 14.02
C PRO A 13 -23.62 -3.79 13.05
N GLN A 14 -24.07 -5.04 12.95
CA GLN A 14 -25.30 -5.43 12.28
C GLN A 14 -26.49 -4.86 13.06
N ALA A 15 -27.15 -3.82 12.53
CA ALA A 15 -28.38 -3.30 13.10
C ALA A 15 -29.60 -4.08 12.57
N PRO A 16 -30.57 -4.45 13.43
CA PRO A 16 -31.78 -5.13 13.00
C PRO A 16 -32.76 -4.11 12.39
N GLY A 17 -33.18 -4.36 11.16
CA GLY A 17 -34.23 -3.56 10.51
C GLY A 17 -35.62 -3.90 11.07
N PRO A 18 -36.52 -2.90 11.14
CA PRO A 18 -37.95 -3.16 11.08
C PRO A 18 -38.60 -2.60 9.81
N LEU A 19 -39.67 -3.30 9.47
CA LEU A 19 -40.52 -3.32 8.31
C LEU A 19 -41.59 -2.20 8.32
N TRP A 20 -42.08 -1.86 7.12
CA TRP A 20 -43.39 -1.25 6.77
C TRP A 20 -43.52 0.25 6.38
N CYS A 21 -43.78 0.41 5.08
CA CYS A 21 -44.97 1.02 4.44
C CYS A 21 -45.25 2.55 4.40
N SER A 22 -45.40 3.00 3.15
CA SER A 22 -46.47 3.85 2.57
C SER A 22 -46.38 5.39 2.63
N ASP A 23 -46.07 5.95 1.45
CA ASP A 23 -46.82 6.95 0.65
C ASP A 23 -47.53 8.14 1.33
N ALA A 24 -47.05 9.37 1.07
CA ALA A 24 -47.83 10.58 0.76
C ALA A 24 -46.92 11.77 0.33
N PRO A 25 -47.36 12.69 -0.56
CA PRO A 25 -46.51 13.72 -1.16
C PRO A 25 -46.61 15.14 -0.55
N HIS A 26 -45.62 15.98 -0.90
CA HIS A 26 -45.66 17.45 -1.09
C HIS A 26 -45.15 18.43 0.03
N PRO A 27 -44.70 19.66 -0.36
CA PRO A 27 -43.38 20.19 -0.01
C PRO A 27 -43.39 21.45 0.90
N GLN A 28 -42.25 21.79 1.54
CA GLN A 28 -41.65 23.14 1.52
C GLN A 28 -40.39 23.29 2.41
N LEU A 29 -39.37 23.93 1.81
CA LEU A 29 -38.45 24.93 2.36
C LEU A 29 -38.22 24.99 3.88
N LYS A 30 -37.03 24.52 4.32
CA LYS A 30 -36.15 25.30 5.23
C LYS A 30 -34.74 24.69 5.30
N ILE A 31 -33.76 25.34 4.66
CA ILE A 31 -32.34 25.18 5.02
C ILE A 31 -32.04 26.33 5.98
N PRO A 32 -31.52 26.06 7.20
CA PRO A 32 -30.13 26.38 7.44
C PRO A 32 -29.51 25.36 8.40
N GLY A 33 -28.76 24.43 7.85
CA GLY A 33 -28.09 23.40 8.64
C GLY A 33 -26.79 22.98 7.98
N GLY A 34 -25.97 23.97 7.60
CA GLY A 34 -24.59 23.78 7.17
C GLY A 34 -23.75 23.24 8.31
N ARG A 35 -23.98 21.98 8.70
CA ARG A 35 -22.93 21.14 9.26
C ARG A 35 -22.33 20.42 8.08
N GLY A 36 -21.40 21.12 7.42
CA GLY A 36 -20.33 20.42 6.73
C GLY A 36 -19.74 19.46 7.75
N THR A 37 -20.10 18.18 7.63
CA THR A 37 -19.29 17.14 8.23
C THR A 37 -18.01 17.21 7.42
N VAL A 38 -17.09 18.06 7.88
CA VAL A 38 -15.66 17.93 7.62
C VAL A 38 -15.30 16.56 8.19
N ARG A 39 -15.70 15.52 7.45
CA ARG A 39 -15.21 14.17 7.62
C ARG A 39 -13.81 14.28 7.10
N ASP A 40 -12.90 14.42 8.07
CA ASP A 40 -11.48 14.16 8.03
C ASP A 40 -11.04 13.56 6.68
N HIS A 41 -10.91 14.41 5.67
CA HIS A 41 -10.26 14.00 4.44
C HIS A 41 -8.81 13.99 4.87
N SER A 42 -8.30 12.83 5.27
CA SER A 42 -6.87 12.59 5.14
C SER A 42 -6.56 12.91 3.68
N HIS A 43 -6.06 14.12 3.41
CA HIS A 43 -5.89 14.65 2.06
C HIS A 43 -4.78 13.84 1.39
N ALA A 44 -5.15 12.71 0.79
CA ALA A 44 -4.26 11.96 -0.08
C ALA A 44 -4.11 12.79 -1.37
N VAL A 45 -2.88 13.21 -1.65
CA VAL A 45 -2.53 13.99 -2.83
C VAL A 45 -2.28 13.02 -3.98
N LEU A 46 -2.90 13.26 -5.13
CA LEU A 46 -2.59 12.50 -6.34
C LEU A 46 -1.21 12.92 -6.84
N ILE A 47 -0.25 11.99 -6.88
CA ILE A 47 1.11 12.26 -7.37
C ILE A 47 1.35 11.74 -8.78
N HIS A 48 0.60 10.72 -9.21
CA HIS A 48 0.67 10.17 -10.57
C HIS A 48 -0.64 9.50 -10.98
N LYS A 49 -0.99 9.62 -12.25
CA LYS A 49 -2.09 8.88 -12.87
C LYS A 49 -1.82 8.67 -14.35
N ASP A 50 -1.86 7.42 -14.77
CA ASP A 50 -1.90 7.01 -16.18
C ASP A 50 -3.09 6.06 -16.44
N ASP A 51 -3.06 5.34 -17.56
CA ASP A 51 -4.12 4.42 -17.99
C ASP A 51 -4.41 3.31 -16.98
N ARG A 52 -3.41 2.88 -16.21
CA ARG A 52 -3.52 1.71 -15.32
C ARG A 52 -3.02 1.97 -13.91
N LEU A 53 -2.03 2.83 -13.72
CA LEU A 53 -1.43 3.13 -12.44
C LEU A 53 -1.89 4.49 -11.92
N THR A 54 -2.40 4.48 -10.70
CA THR A 54 -2.69 5.69 -9.92
C THR A 54 -1.88 5.63 -8.63
N VAL A 55 -1.10 6.68 -8.35
CA VAL A 55 -0.30 6.77 -7.12
C VAL A 55 -0.74 7.99 -6.33
N THR A 56 -1.05 7.75 -5.06
CA THR A 56 -1.47 8.79 -4.11
C THR A 56 -0.54 8.83 -2.93
N GLN A 57 -0.28 10.01 -2.39
CA GLN A 57 0.56 10.25 -1.23
C GLN A 57 -0.29 10.75 -0.09
N ALA A 58 -0.26 10.08 1.06
CA ALA A 58 -0.87 10.62 2.27
C ALA A 58 -0.10 11.88 2.71
N SER A 59 -0.83 12.91 3.18
CA SER A 59 -0.23 14.15 3.67
C SER A 59 0.91 13.86 4.66
N PRO A 60 2.15 14.29 4.38
CA PRO A 60 3.29 14.04 5.25
C PRO A 60 3.11 14.81 6.56
N VAL A 61 2.72 14.11 7.63
CA VAL A 61 2.68 14.68 8.98
C VAL A 61 4.11 14.74 9.49
N GLY A 62 4.57 15.94 9.88
CA GLY A 62 5.96 16.30 10.14
C GLY A 62 6.84 15.18 10.73
N GLY A 63 7.92 14.88 10.01
CA GLY A 63 8.85 13.81 10.36
C GLY A 63 8.19 12.44 10.31
N ARG A 64 7.42 12.13 9.25
CA ARG A 64 6.97 10.77 8.86
C ARG A 64 7.44 10.43 7.45
N PRO A 65 7.65 9.15 7.09
CA PRO A 65 7.98 8.78 5.73
C PRO A 65 6.76 9.09 4.88
N SER A 66 7.01 9.38 3.62
CA SER A 66 5.93 9.59 2.66
C SER A 66 5.21 8.27 2.44
N LEU A 67 3.97 8.15 2.93
CA LEU A 67 3.15 6.97 2.67
C LEU A 67 2.54 7.11 1.28
N LEU A 68 2.89 6.19 0.39
CA LEU A 68 2.35 6.14 -0.97
C LEU A 68 1.46 4.92 -1.12
N ARG A 69 0.30 5.13 -1.75
CA ARG A 69 -0.59 4.06 -2.15
C ARG A 69 -0.62 3.95 -3.66
N PHE A 70 -0.21 2.79 -4.15
CA PHE A 70 -0.27 2.42 -5.56
C PHE A 70 -1.56 1.67 -5.81
N HIS A 71 -2.28 2.08 -6.85
CA HIS A 71 -3.47 1.41 -7.35
C HIS A 71 -3.24 1.06 -8.81
N TYR A 72 -3.21 -0.25 -9.11
CA TYR A 72 -3.01 -0.75 -10.45
C TYR A 72 -4.28 -1.43 -10.96
N GLN A 73 -4.79 -0.99 -12.12
CA GLN A 73 -5.97 -1.56 -12.77
C GLN A 73 -5.56 -2.76 -13.64
N LEU A 74 -5.89 -3.97 -13.19
CA LEU A 74 -5.62 -5.21 -13.94
C LEU A 74 -6.59 -5.38 -15.11
N THR A 75 -7.88 -5.21 -14.84
CA THR A 75 -9.00 -5.25 -15.81
C THR A 75 -10.05 -4.25 -15.36
N GLU A 76 -11.12 -3.99 -16.12
CA GLU A 76 -12.21 -3.06 -15.71
C GLU A 76 -12.81 -3.35 -14.32
N ARG A 77 -12.73 -4.60 -13.84
CA ARG A 77 -13.32 -5.03 -12.56
C ARG A 77 -12.31 -5.48 -11.52
N ARG A 78 -11.02 -5.57 -11.86
CA ARG A 78 -9.98 -6.04 -10.95
C ARG A 78 -8.88 -5.00 -10.82
N SER A 79 -8.48 -4.75 -9.59
CA SER A 79 -7.34 -3.90 -9.27
C SER A 79 -6.50 -4.51 -8.15
N ALA A 80 -5.23 -4.10 -8.11
CA ALA A 80 -4.29 -4.40 -7.06
C ALA A 80 -3.91 -3.10 -6.34
N PHE A 81 -3.63 -3.22 -5.05
CA PHE A 81 -3.22 -2.10 -4.22
C PHE A 81 -1.96 -2.46 -3.46
N TRP A 82 -1.02 -1.51 -3.39
CA TRP A 82 0.18 -1.62 -2.57
C TRP A 82 0.29 -0.39 -1.69
N ASP A 83 0.28 -0.62 -0.38
CA ASP A 83 0.58 0.39 0.61
C ASP A 83 2.10 0.38 0.88
N THR A 84 2.71 1.55 0.75
CA THR A 84 4.17 1.68 0.75
C THR A 84 4.63 2.88 1.58
N ALA A 85 5.86 2.83 2.05
CA ALA A 85 6.53 3.93 2.73
C ALA A 85 7.82 4.29 2.00
N LEU A 86 7.92 5.54 1.55
CA LEU A 86 9.12 6.10 0.96
C LEU A 86 9.97 6.76 2.07
N SER A 87 11.21 6.30 2.20
CA SER A 87 12.18 6.80 3.19
C SER A 87 13.58 6.87 2.57
N GLY A 88 14.09 8.09 2.38
CA GLY A 88 15.38 8.29 1.72
C GLY A 88 15.33 7.82 0.26
N ASP A 89 16.28 6.98 -0.12
CA ASP A 89 16.41 6.34 -1.44
C ASP A 89 15.78 4.93 -1.48
N SER A 90 14.87 4.63 -0.54
CA SER A 90 14.33 3.30 -0.34
C SER A 90 12.80 3.32 -0.25
N LEU A 91 12.16 2.40 -0.98
CA LEU A 91 10.71 2.18 -0.94
C LEU A 91 10.39 0.88 -0.21
N PHE A 92 9.53 0.94 0.81
CA PHE A 92 9.14 -0.22 1.62
C PHE A 92 7.69 -0.62 1.31
N LEU A 93 7.47 -1.86 0.89
CA LEU A 93 6.16 -2.41 0.55
C LEU A 93 5.73 -3.46 1.57
N GLU A 94 4.50 -3.33 2.06
CA GLU A 94 3.86 -4.40 2.80
C GLU A 94 3.35 -5.47 1.83
N VAL A 95 3.74 -6.73 2.03
CA VAL A 95 3.17 -7.84 1.25
C VAL A 95 1.80 -8.21 1.84
N PRO A 96 0.69 -8.03 1.11
CA PRO A 96 -0.65 -8.32 1.62
C PRO A 96 -0.81 -9.77 2.07
N ALA A 97 -1.57 -10.01 3.14
CA ALA A 97 -1.91 -11.36 3.57
C ALA A 97 -2.84 -12.04 2.55
N GLY A 98 -2.48 -13.26 2.10
CA GLY A 98 -3.21 -14.01 1.06
C GLY A 98 -2.41 -14.24 -0.22
N SER A 99 -3.02 -14.87 -1.22
CA SER A 99 -2.35 -15.10 -2.51
C SER A 99 -1.85 -13.77 -3.07
N LEU A 100 -0.59 -13.73 -3.52
CA LEU A 100 -0.14 -12.65 -4.39
C LEU A 100 -1.18 -12.55 -5.50
N ALA A 101 -1.72 -11.35 -5.76
CA ALA A 101 -2.45 -11.12 -7.00
C ALA A 101 -1.58 -11.62 -8.17
N GLU A 102 -2.17 -11.88 -9.33
CA GLU A 102 -1.60 -12.63 -10.46
C GLU A 102 -0.35 -11.96 -11.11
N GLY A 103 0.62 -11.52 -10.31
CA GLY A 103 0.82 -10.09 -10.11
C GLY A 103 2.16 -9.58 -10.57
N SER A 104 2.63 -10.13 -11.69
CA SER A 104 3.85 -9.62 -12.32
C SER A 104 3.65 -8.19 -12.80
N LYS A 105 2.53 -7.88 -13.46
CA LYS A 105 2.33 -6.58 -14.13
C LYS A 105 2.23 -5.41 -13.15
N GLU A 106 1.46 -5.54 -12.07
CA GLU A 106 1.36 -4.47 -11.07
C GLU A 106 2.68 -4.25 -10.33
N LEU A 107 3.43 -5.32 -10.05
CA LEU A 107 4.72 -5.18 -9.38
C LEU A 107 5.75 -4.57 -10.32
N THR A 108 5.81 -5.00 -11.58
CA THR A 108 6.65 -4.40 -12.62
C THR A 108 6.36 -2.91 -12.76
N ALA A 109 5.09 -2.52 -12.92
CA ALA A 109 4.72 -1.10 -13.03
C ALA A 109 5.09 -0.28 -11.78
N LEU A 110 5.02 -0.90 -10.59
CA LEU A 110 5.47 -0.27 -9.35
C LEU A 110 7.00 -0.08 -9.35
N LEU A 111 7.77 -1.10 -9.73
CA LEU A 111 9.24 -1.03 -9.79
C LEU A 111 9.70 0.02 -10.82
N GLU A 112 9.09 0.06 -12.00
CA GLU A 112 9.33 1.09 -13.02
C GLU A 112 9.04 2.49 -12.46
N PHE A 113 7.89 2.67 -11.79
CA PHE A 113 7.57 3.95 -11.15
C PHE A 113 8.58 4.34 -10.06
N ALA A 114 9.04 3.37 -9.27
CA ALA A 114 10.02 3.58 -8.22
C ALA A 114 11.36 4.08 -8.81
N GLU A 115 11.83 3.47 -9.90
CA GLU A 115 13.07 3.85 -10.58
C GLU A 115 12.92 5.19 -11.34
N GLU A 116 11.87 5.33 -12.13
CA GLU A 116 11.75 6.46 -13.05
C GLU A 116 11.25 7.73 -12.39
N LYS A 117 10.29 7.60 -11.46
CA LYS A 117 9.57 8.74 -10.88
C LYS A 117 10.03 9.03 -9.46
N LEU A 118 10.21 8.00 -8.63
CA LEU A 118 10.68 8.19 -7.25
C LEU A 118 12.21 8.29 -7.14
N LYS A 119 12.96 7.78 -8.14
CA LYS A 119 14.43 7.77 -8.15
C LYS A 119 15.01 7.12 -6.89
N VAL A 120 14.39 6.04 -6.44
CA VAL A 120 14.89 5.22 -5.33
C VAL A 120 15.89 4.19 -5.85
N ASN A 121 16.86 3.82 -5.01
CA ASN A 121 17.87 2.81 -5.33
C ASN A 121 17.43 1.42 -4.89
N TYR A 122 16.61 1.34 -3.83
CA TYR A 122 16.22 0.08 -3.22
C TYR A 122 14.72 -0.04 -3.04
N VAL A 123 14.22 -1.26 -3.25
CA VAL A 123 12.85 -1.65 -2.95
C VAL A 123 12.86 -2.79 -1.95
N PHE A 124 12.27 -2.58 -0.79
CA PHE A 124 12.16 -3.56 0.28
C PHE A 124 10.74 -4.09 0.39
N LEU A 125 10.57 -5.40 0.32
CA LEU A 125 9.33 -6.09 0.70
C LEU A 125 9.41 -6.52 2.15
N TRP A 126 8.32 -6.44 2.89
CA TRP A 126 8.26 -6.99 4.24
C TRP A 126 6.97 -7.75 4.52
N PHE A 127 7.08 -8.77 5.37
CA PHE A 127 5.99 -9.63 5.80
C PHE A 127 6.26 -10.24 7.18
N HIS A 128 5.21 -10.68 7.88
CA HIS A 128 5.36 -11.37 9.16
C HIS A 128 6.02 -12.75 9.02
N LYS A 129 6.99 -13.06 9.88
CA LYS A 129 7.71 -14.35 9.85
C LYS A 129 6.83 -15.56 10.13
N ASN A 130 5.71 -15.36 10.84
CA ASN A 130 4.75 -16.42 11.14
C ASN A 130 3.92 -16.84 9.93
N ARG A 131 4.14 -16.22 8.77
CA ARG A 131 3.51 -16.57 7.51
C ARG A 131 4.24 -17.77 6.89
N GLU A 132 3.57 -18.91 6.76
CA GLU A 132 4.12 -20.13 6.15
C GLU A 132 4.09 -20.14 4.61
N ASP A 133 4.14 -18.97 3.98
CA ASP A 133 3.87 -18.82 2.55
C ASP A 133 5.17 -18.86 1.74
N ARG A 134 5.85 -20.01 1.80
CA ARG A 134 7.13 -20.26 1.11
C ARG A 134 7.05 -20.01 -0.40
N VAL A 135 5.85 -20.15 -0.98
CA VAL A 135 5.60 -19.88 -2.39
C VAL A 135 5.85 -18.41 -2.70
N ILE A 136 5.33 -17.48 -1.89
CA ILE A 136 5.50 -16.04 -2.09
C ILE A 136 6.96 -15.63 -1.98
N ILE A 137 7.69 -16.17 -1.00
CA ILE A 137 9.13 -15.92 -0.85
C ILE A 137 9.88 -16.36 -2.10
N LYS A 138 9.59 -17.58 -2.60
CA LYS A 138 10.19 -18.07 -3.84
C LYS A 138 9.81 -17.20 -5.04
N THR A 139 8.56 -16.77 -5.13
CA THR A 139 8.07 -15.90 -6.21
C THR A 139 8.85 -14.60 -6.28
N PHE A 140 9.02 -13.90 -5.16
CA PHE A 140 9.83 -12.68 -5.14
C PHE A 140 11.32 -12.95 -5.38
N HIS A 141 11.83 -14.08 -4.87
CA HIS A 141 13.21 -14.48 -5.16
C HIS A 141 13.47 -14.69 -6.65
N TYR A 142 12.54 -15.33 -7.37
CA TYR A 142 12.61 -15.46 -8.83
C TYR A 142 12.51 -14.12 -9.58
N MET A 143 11.96 -13.08 -8.96
CA MET A 143 11.95 -11.72 -9.50
C MET A 143 13.23 -10.92 -9.18
N GLY A 144 14.21 -11.54 -8.49
CA GLY A 144 15.48 -10.92 -8.14
C GLY A 144 15.51 -10.31 -6.74
N PHE A 145 14.49 -10.53 -5.90
CA PHE A 145 14.54 -10.09 -4.51
C PHE A 145 15.38 -11.05 -3.66
N GLU A 146 16.21 -10.48 -2.78
CA GLU A 146 17.08 -11.24 -1.89
C GLU A 146 16.67 -11.09 -0.44
N MET A 147 16.83 -12.15 0.36
CA MET A 147 16.52 -12.10 1.79
C MET A 147 17.52 -11.18 2.51
N VAL A 148 17.00 -10.21 3.25
CA VAL A 148 17.85 -9.28 4.02
C VAL A 148 18.37 -9.98 5.27
N LYS A 149 19.69 -9.88 5.49
CA LYS A 149 20.34 -10.43 6.69
C LYS A 149 19.85 -9.69 7.96
N PRO A 150 19.59 -10.40 9.07
CA PRO A 150 19.30 -9.76 10.35
C PRO A 150 20.40 -8.76 10.73
N GLY A 151 20.02 -7.60 11.24
CA GLY A 151 20.96 -6.55 11.64
C GLY A 151 21.41 -5.63 10.49
N ASN A 152 20.85 -5.77 9.29
CA ASN A 152 21.08 -4.81 8.21
C ASN A 152 20.56 -3.40 8.62
N PRO A 153 21.37 -2.34 8.51
CA PRO A 153 21.01 -1.00 8.98
C PRO A 153 19.92 -0.31 8.15
N MET A 154 19.64 -0.77 6.92
CA MET A 154 18.62 -0.19 6.03
C MET A 154 17.20 -0.63 6.38
N VAL A 155 17.04 -1.72 7.14
CA VAL A 155 15.73 -2.22 7.58
C VAL A 155 15.53 -2.02 9.07
N PRO A 156 14.30 -1.76 9.53
CA PRO A 156 14.01 -1.67 10.96
C PRO A 156 14.35 -2.97 11.70
N ALA A 157 14.92 -2.85 12.90
CA ALA A 157 15.17 -4.00 13.79
C ALA A 157 13.84 -4.55 14.36
N ARG A 158 13.12 -5.31 13.52
CA ARG A 158 11.83 -5.93 13.84
C ARG A 158 11.96 -7.45 13.71
N PRO A 159 12.17 -8.18 14.82
CA PRO A 159 12.40 -9.63 14.78
C PRO A 159 11.17 -10.43 14.37
N ASP A 160 9.98 -9.81 14.39
CA ASP A 160 8.69 -10.35 13.96
C ASP A 160 8.46 -10.27 12.44
N LEU A 161 9.29 -9.51 11.72
CA LEU A 161 9.20 -9.29 10.29
C LEU A 161 10.39 -9.89 9.55
N ALA A 162 10.14 -10.38 8.34
CA ALA A 162 11.15 -10.70 7.35
C ALA A 162 11.15 -9.60 6.28
N PHE A 163 12.33 -9.34 5.72
CA PHE A 163 12.53 -8.33 4.68
C PHE A 163 13.22 -8.98 3.48
N MET A 164 12.78 -8.63 2.28
CA MET A 164 13.50 -8.93 1.04
C MET A 164 13.83 -7.62 0.33
N ALA A 165 14.99 -7.54 -0.34
CA ALA A 165 15.47 -6.33 -1.01
C ALA A 165 15.65 -6.56 -2.50
N TYR A 166 15.41 -5.51 -3.29
CA TYR A 166 15.69 -5.43 -4.71
C TYR A 166 16.45 -4.14 -5.00
N SER A 167 17.61 -4.27 -5.66
CA SER A 167 18.40 -3.13 -6.12
C SER A 167 17.91 -2.71 -7.50
N LEU A 168 17.53 -1.44 -7.63
CA LEU A 168 17.22 -0.82 -8.92
C LEU A 168 18.50 -0.33 -9.62
N ASP A 169 19.58 -0.13 -8.87
CA ASP A 169 20.88 0.22 -9.43
C ASP A 169 21.46 -1.03 -10.11
N ASN A 170 21.66 -0.97 -11.44
CA ASN A 170 22.16 -2.06 -12.28
C ASN A 170 23.67 -2.31 -12.08
N SER A 171 24.08 -2.55 -10.84
CA SER A 171 25.35 -3.20 -10.52
C SER A 171 25.08 -4.50 -9.77
N SER A 172 24.74 -5.53 -10.55
CA SER A 172 25.05 -6.90 -10.16
C SER A 172 26.56 -6.99 -9.96
N SER A 173 26.98 -7.14 -8.71
CA SER A 173 28.36 -7.42 -8.26
C SER A 173 28.19 -8.10 -6.89
N ASP A 174 28.57 -9.34 -6.63
CA ASP A 174 29.52 -10.25 -7.26
C ASP A 174 29.02 -11.68 -7.04
N GLU A 175 29.17 -12.53 -8.07
CA GLU A 175 29.25 -13.97 -7.86
C GLU A 175 30.71 -14.29 -7.46
N GLU A 176 30.91 -14.86 -6.27
CA GLU A 176 32.11 -15.64 -5.92
C GLU A 176 31.71 -16.98 -5.29
#